data_AF-A0A0R3TUC4-F1
#
_entry.id   AF-A0A0R3TUC4-F1
#
_cell.length_a   1.000
_cell.length_b   1.000
_cell.length_c   1.000
_cell.angle_alpha   90.00
_cell.angle_beta   90.00
_cell.angle_gamma   90.00
#
_symmetry.space_group_name_H-M   'P 1'
#
loop_
_entity.id
_entity.type
_entity.pdbx_description
1 polymer ?
#
loop_
_entity_poly.entity_id
_entity_poly.type
_entity_poly.pdbx_seq_one_letter_code
_entity_poly.pdbx_strand_id
1 'polypeptide(L)'
;MDYSKWDHIEVSDDEDDTHPNIDTASLFRWRHEARLNRDREWKEEKEKFVKEKKEHTQALQKARREYEDGVKNNASNVKQLEENLKQLEIKDKEWQEREKEMNKKERLRPLNVDTISHEGKSRTVINKDALKEKPDLEEDNDEVHEEAAERLKNFTEKYEKEIKKFGLFSRPLDSKIYLEEHPFLVCDETANHLVLWCLDLAMEEI
;
A
#
# COMPACT_ATOMS: atom_id res chain seq x y z
N MET A 1 5.18 26.04 5.09
CA MET A 1 4.84 24.64 4.73
C MET A 1 5.16 24.49 3.26
N ASP A 2 6.00 23.53 2.87
CA ASP A 2 6.45 23.32 1.49
C ASP A 2 6.16 21.87 1.09
N TYR A 3 5.41 21.69 0.00
CA TYR A 3 5.00 20.41 -0.56
C TYR A 3 5.64 20.11 -1.93
N SER A 4 6.59 20.94 -2.39
CA SER A 4 7.22 20.87 -3.72
C SER A 4 7.86 19.53 -4.07
N LYS A 5 8.15 18.70 -3.06
CA LYS A 5 8.58 17.30 -3.23
C LYS A 5 7.61 16.50 -4.11
N TRP A 6 6.32 16.83 -4.07
CA TRP A 6 5.25 16.10 -4.76
C TRP A 6 4.80 16.76 -6.08
N ASP A 7 5.50 17.80 -6.54
CA ASP A 7 5.11 18.54 -7.75
C ASP A 7 5.30 17.73 -9.04
N HIS A 8 6.16 16.70 -9.03
CA HIS A 8 6.56 15.95 -10.22
C HIS A 8 6.27 14.45 -10.04
N ILE A 9 4.98 14.10 -10.01
CA ILE A 9 4.52 12.71 -9.97
C ILE A 9 4.09 12.29 -11.37
N GLU A 10 4.56 11.13 -11.83
CA GLU A 10 4.16 10.51 -13.08
C GLU A 10 3.27 9.30 -12.78
N VAL A 11 2.03 9.37 -13.24
CA VAL A 11 1.03 8.29 -13.15
C VAL A 11 0.74 7.80 -14.58
N SER A 12 1.08 6.54 -14.88
CA SER A 12 0.96 6.02 -16.25
C SER A 12 -0.48 5.82 -16.72
N ASP A 13 -1.39 5.64 -15.77
CA ASP A 13 -2.83 5.40 -15.92
C ASP A 13 -3.66 6.61 -15.46
N ASP A 14 -3.11 7.82 -15.58
CA ASP A 14 -3.83 9.06 -15.25
C ASP A 14 -5.05 9.26 -16.17
N GLU A 15 -6.25 9.03 -15.62
CA GLU A 15 -7.53 9.15 -16.31
C GLU A 15 -7.91 10.60 -16.66
N ASP A 16 -7.30 11.59 -15.99
CA ASP A 16 -7.53 13.00 -16.26
C ASP A 16 -6.67 13.51 -17.45
N ASP A 17 -5.54 12.87 -17.77
CA ASP A 17 -4.67 13.21 -18.91
C ASP A 17 -5.00 12.34 -20.15
N THR A 18 -6.21 12.52 -20.67
CA THR A 18 -6.75 11.80 -21.83
C THR A 18 -7.17 12.74 -22.97
N HIS A 19 -7.35 12.20 -24.17
CA HIS A 19 -7.78 12.98 -25.34
C HIS A 19 -8.95 12.28 -26.05
N PRO A 20 -10.01 12.98 -26.48
CA PRO A 20 -11.20 12.38 -27.08
C PRO A 20 -10.95 11.47 -28.30
N ASN A 21 -9.81 11.65 -28.96
CA ASN A 21 -9.43 10.89 -30.16
C ASN A 21 -8.34 9.83 -29.92
N ILE A 22 -7.90 9.64 -28.67
CA ILE A 22 -6.89 8.64 -28.32
C ILE A 22 -7.55 7.58 -27.43
N ASP A 23 -7.38 6.31 -27.78
CA ASP A 23 -7.84 5.20 -26.95
C ASP A 23 -7.01 5.13 -25.66
N THR A 24 -7.67 5.36 -24.52
CA THR A 24 -7.04 5.42 -23.20
C THR A 24 -6.41 4.08 -22.81
N ALA A 25 -7.04 2.97 -23.18
CA ALA A 25 -6.57 1.63 -22.82
C ALA A 25 -5.22 1.27 -23.48
N SER A 26 -4.99 1.70 -24.72
CA SER A 26 -3.69 1.55 -25.38
C SER A 26 -2.69 2.63 -24.95
N LEU A 27 -3.14 3.86 -24.70
CA LEU A 27 -2.30 4.96 -24.22
C LEU A 27 -1.63 4.64 -22.88
N PHE A 28 -2.38 4.13 -21.89
CA PHE A 28 -1.82 3.79 -20.56
C PHE A 28 -0.77 2.70 -20.63
N ARG A 29 -1.01 1.66 -21.45
CA ARG A 29 -0.03 0.60 -21.70
C ARG A 29 1.23 1.16 -22.34
N TRP A 30 1.08 2.05 -23.31
CA TRP A 30 2.22 2.69 -23.98
C TRP A 30 3.02 3.60 -23.04
N ARG A 31 2.34 4.43 -22.22
CA ARG A 31 2.98 5.27 -21.19
C ARG A 31 3.75 4.41 -20.19
N HIS A 32 3.14 3.31 -19.72
CA HIS A 32 3.78 2.35 -18.82
C HIS A 32 5.04 1.73 -19.47
N GLU A 33 4.95 1.29 -20.72
CA GLU A 33 6.09 0.72 -21.45
C GLU A 33 7.22 1.74 -21.66
N ALA A 34 6.88 2.97 -22.06
CA ALA A 34 7.83 4.06 -22.22
C ALA A 34 8.55 4.39 -20.90
N ARG A 35 7.83 4.33 -19.77
CA ARG A 35 8.42 4.48 -18.43
C ARG A 35 9.38 3.33 -18.13
N LEU A 36 8.97 2.08 -18.31
CA LEU A 36 9.85 0.92 -18.07
C LEU A 36 11.12 0.97 -18.93
N ASN A 37 11.01 1.43 -20.17
CA ASN A 37 12.15 1.62 -21.06
C ASN A 37 13.10 2.71 -20.54
N ARG A 38 12.58 3.90 -20.16
CA ARG A 38 13.39 4.95 -19.51
C ARG A 38 14.05 4.46 -18.23
N ASP A 39 13.33 3.66 -17.44
CA ASP A 39 13.83 3.15 -16.18
C ASP A 39 14.94 2.11 -16.36
N ARG A 40 14.83 1.28 -17.40
CA ARG A 40 15.88 0.32 -17.80
C ARG A 40 17.13 1.03 -18.30
N GLU A 41 16.98 1.99 -19.21
CA GLU A 41 18.10 2.79 -19.74
C GLU A 41 18.84 3.53 -18.63
N TRP A 42 18.09 4.15 -17.72
CA TRP A 42 18.64 4.82 -16.54
C TRP A 42 19.42 3.86 -15.64
N LYS A 43 18.88 2.67 -15.39
CA LYS A 43 19.54 1.65 -14.58
C LYS A 43 20.86 1.21 -15.22
N GLU A 44 20.88 0.98 -16.53
CA GLU A 44 22.09 0.62 -17.28
C GLU A 44 23.13 1.76 -17.27
N GLU A 45 22.73 3.01 -17.45
CA GLU A 45 23.63 4.19 -17.36
C GLU A 45 24.23 4.30 -15.96
N LYS A 46 23.40 4.16 -14.92
CA LYS A 46 23.85 4.21 -13.52
C LYS A 46 24.80 3.07 -13.16
N GLU A 47 24.52 1.84 -13.62
CA GLU A 47 25.40 0.69 -13.41
C GLU A 47 26.76 0.85 -14.09
N LYS A 48 26.79 1.34 -15.34
CA LYS A 48 28.04 1.66 -16.06
C LYS A 48 28.82 2.75 -15.33
N PHE A 49 28.16 3.83 -14.94
CA PHE A 49 28.77 4.93 -14.19
C PHE A 49 29.40 4.48 -12.88
N VAL A 50 28.69 3.64 -12.10
CA VAL A 50 29.21 3.10 -10.83
C VAL A 50 30.43 2.21 -11.06
N LYS A 51 30.42 1.39 -12.12
CA LYS A 51 31.56 0.55 -12.47
C LYS A 51 32.78 1.38 -12.86
N GLU A 52 32.62 2.35 -13.75
CA GLU A 52 33.71 3.23 -14.20
C GLU A 52 34.26 4.09 -13.05
N LYS A 53 33.39 4.62 -12.19
CA LYS A 53 33.79 5.36 -10.97
C LYS A 53 34.62 4.47 -10.03
N LYS A 54 34.23 3.21 -9.87
CA LYS A 54 34.97 2.24 -9.04
C LYS A 54 36.36 1.96 -9.62
N GLU A 55 36.47 1.81 -10.93
CA GLU A 55 37.76 1.61 -11.62
C GLU A 55 38.66 2.86 -11.49
N HIS A 56 38.10 4.06 -11.66
CA HIS A 56 38.82 5.32 -11.50
C HIS A 56 39.33 5.51 -10.06
N THR A 57 38.48 5.28 -9.07
CA THR A 57 38.85 5.40 -7.65
C THR A 57 39.93 4.39 -7.25
N GLN A 58 39.87 3.16 -7.77
CA GLN A 58 40.94 2.17 -7.58
C GLN A 58 42.26 2.59 -8.24
N ALA A 59 42.21 3.10 -9.48
CA ALA A 59 43.38 3.59 -10.19
C ALA A 59 44.05 4.77 -9.44
N LEU A 60 43.24 5.69 -8.92
CA LEU A 60 43.71 6.84 -8.15
C LEU A 60 44.35 6.40 -6.82
N GLN A 61 43.73 5.45 -6.10
CA GLN A 61 44.31 4.87 -4.88
C GLN A 61 45.64 4.16 -5.15
N LYS A 62 45.73 3.40 -6.25
CA LYS A 62 46.96 2.73 -6.65
C LYS A 62 48.06 3.73 -6.98
N ALA A 63 47.76 4.75 -7.79
CA ALA A 63 48.71 5.80 -8.15
C ALA A 63 49.20 6.61 -6.93
N ARG A 64 48.32 6.90 -5.95
CA ARG A 64 48.71 7.52 -4.68
C ARG A 64 49.71 6.65 -3.90
N ARG A 65 49.45 5.35 -3.78
CA ARG A 65 50.36 4.41 -3.10
C ARG A 65 51.70 4.31 -3.80
N GLU A 66 51.71 4.16 -5.12
CA GLU A 66 52.93 4.08 -5.93
C GLU A 66 53.77 5.36 -5.82
N TYR A 67 53.14 6.53 -5.76
CA TYR A 67 53.83 7.79 -5.52
C TYR A 67 54.44 7.87 -4.11
N GLU A 68 53.68 7.52 -3.06
CA GLU A 68 54.18 7.52 -1.69
C GLU A 68 55.38 6.56 -1.50
N ASP A 69 55.30 5.36 -2.08
CA ASP A 69 56.38 4.38 -2.02
C ASP A 69 57.59 4.81 -2.87
N GLY A 70 57.37 5.46 -4.01
CA GLY A 70 58.43 6.02 -4.84
C GLY A 70 59.18 7.16 -4.14
N VAL A 71 58.47 8.02 -3.41
CA VAL A 71 59.06 9.10 -2.61
C VAL A 71 59.88 8.54 -1.44
N LYS A 72 59.36 7.53 -0.71
CA LYS A 72 60.09 6.88 0.39
C LYS A 72 61.39 6.20 -0.05
N ASN A 73 61.38 5.59 -1.24
CA ASN A 73 62.52 4.84 -1.77
C ASN A 73 63.46 5.68 -2.67
N ASN A 74 63.26 6.99 -2.79
CA ASN A 74 64.05 7.89 -3.67
C ASN A 74 64.19 7.36 -5.11
N ALA A 75 63.09 6.88 -5.69
CA ALA A 75 63.11 6.29 -7.02
C ALA A 75 63.30 7.36 -8.12
N SER A 76 64.06 7.04 -9.18
CA SER A 76 64.36 7.99 -10.28
C SER A 76 63.12 8.43 -11.08
N ASN A 77 62.03 7.64 -11.02
CA ASN A 77 60.77 7.86 -11.72
C ASN A 77 59.72 8.67 -10.93
N VAL A 78 60.07 9.24 -9.77
CA VAL A 78 59.13 10.00 -8.90
C VAL A 78 58.43 11.15 -9.65
N LYS A 79 59.13 11.86 -10.55
CA LYS A 79 58.52 12.95 -11.35
C LYS A 79 57.42 12.46 -12.30
N GLN A 80 57.59 11.28 -12.89
CA GLN A 80 56.58 10.67 -13.77
C GLN A 80 55.37 10.19 -12.98
N LEU A 81 55.59 9.64 -11.78
CA LEU A 81 54.51 9.24 -10.86
C LEU A 81 53.72 10.46 -10.36
N GLU A 82 54.39 11.57 -10.06
CA GLU A 82 53.73 12.83 -9.68
C GLU A 82 52.84 13.38 -10.81
N GLU A 83 53.32 13.34 -12.05
CA GLU A 83 52.57 13.81 -13.20
C GLU A 83 51.35 12.90 -13.48
N ASN A 84 51.50 11.58 -13.39
CA ASN A 84 50.38 10.64 -13.47
C ASN A 84 49.34 10.85 -12.37
N LEU A 85 49.78 11.14 -11.14
CA LEU A 85 48.90 11.44 -10.01
C LEU A 85 48.13 12.74 -10.27
N LYS A 86 48.81 13.80 -10.71
CA LYS A 86 48.16 15.08 -11.09
C LYS A 86 47.13 14.90 -12.21
N GLN A 87 47.44 14.10 -13.23
CA GLN A 87 46.50 13.78 -14.32
C GLN A 87 45.25 13.03 -13.80
N LEU A 88 45.44 12.07 -12.88
CA LEU A 88 44.32 11.37 -12.25
C LEU A 88 43.50 12.27 -11.31
N GLU A 89 44.12 13.24 -10.64
CA GLU A 89 43.41 14.24 -9.81
C GLU A 89 42.59 15.21 -10.64
N ILE A 90 43.05 15.59 -11.84
CA ILE A 90 42.25 16.38 -12.79
C ILE A 90 41.04 15.57 -13.23
N LYS A 91 41.24 14.31 -13.63
CA LYS A 91 40.14 13.41 -13.98
C LYS A 91 39.17 13.17 -12.81
N ASP A 92 39.65 13.14 -11.57
CA ASP A 92 38.78 13.02 -10.40
C ASP A 92 37.81 14.20 -10.26
N LYS A 93 38.27 15.43 -10.55
CA LYS A 93 37.40 16.61 -10.55
C LYS A 93 36.32 16.49 -11.63
N GLU A 94 36.67 16.02 -12.83
CA GLU A 94 35.68 15.74 -13.88
C GLU A 94 34.68 14.67 -13.44
N TRP A 95 35.13 13.63 -12.74
CA TRP A 95 34.23 12.60 -12.17
C TRP A 95 33.28 13.16 -11.11
N GLN A 96 33.75 14.07 -10.26
CA GLN A 96 32.90 14.74 -9.27
C GLN A 96 31.83 15.62 -9.94
N GLU A 97 32.15 16.27 -11.06
CA GLU A 97 31.18 17.03 -11.84
C GLU A 97 30.14 16.10 -12.48
N ARG A 98 30.57 15.01 -13.13
CA ARG A 98 29.66 13.99 -13.68
C ARG A 98 28.78 13.37 -12.59
N GLU A 99 29.29 13.15 -11.39
CA GLU A 99 28.49 12.64 -10.27
C GLU A 99 27.41 13.65 -9.84
N LYS A 100 27.73 14.95 -9.78
CA LYS A 100 26.73 15.99 -9.50
C LYS A 100 25.64 16.03 -10.57
N GLU A 101 26.01 15.87 -11.83
CA GLU A 101 25.06 15.78 -12.94
C GLU A 101 24.16 14.54 -12.81
N MET A 102 24.73 13.37 -12.49
CA MET A 102 23.95 12.15 -12.26
C MET A 102 23.00 12.29 -11.07
N ASN A 103 23.44 12.88 -9.96
CA ASN A 103 22.57 13.15 -8.81
C ASN A 103 21.47 14.16 -9.14
N LYS A 104 21.76 15.16 -9.98
CA LYS A 104 20.75 16.12 -10.45
C LYS A 104 19.70 15.43 -11.33
N LYS A 105 20.12 14.55 -12.24
CA LYS A 105 19.22 13.73 -13.06
C LYS A 105 18.34 12.83 -12.17
N GLU A 106 18.91 12.21 -11.13
CA GLU A 106 18.16 11.39 -10.17
C GLU A 106 17.10 12.20 -9.41
N ARG A 107 17.46 13.42 -8.97
CA ARG A 107 16.54 14.32 -8.25
C ARG A 107 15.41 14.86 -9.13
N LEU A 108 15.68 15.11 -10.42
CA LEU A 108 14.69 15.60 -11.38
C LEU A 108 13.80 14.49 -11.95
N ARG A 109 14.12 13.23 -11.66
CA ARG A 109 13.34 12.09 -12.14
C ARG A 109 11.93 12.13 -11.53
N PRO A 110 10.89 11.90 -12.34
CA PRO A 110 9.53 11.85 -11.82
C PRO A 110 9.34 10.79 -10.74
N LEU A 111 8.51 11.13 -9.76
CA LEU A 111 8.04 10.21 -8.73
C LEU A 111 6.97 9.29 -9.31
N ASN A 112 7.10 7.99 -9.13
CA ASN A 112 6.15 6.98 -9.59
C ASN A 112 5.97 5.91 -8.51
N VAL A 113 5.13 4.91 -8.77
CA VAL A 113 4.84 3.83 -7.80
C VAL A 113 6.11 3.12 -7.29
N ASP A 114 7.15 3.01 -8.12
CA ASP A 114 8.41 2.33 -7.80
C ASP A 114 9.42 3.24 -7.07
N THR A 115 9.29 4.57 -7.18
CA THR A 115 10.20 5.53 -6.54
C THR A 115 9.62 6.21 -5.29
N ILE A 116 8.29 6.27 -5.17
CA ILE A 116 7.60 6.89 -4.02
C ILE A 116 7.67 6.00 -2.79
N SER A 117 7.47 4.69 -2.95
CA SER A 117 7.36 3.76 -1.82
C SER A 117 7.82 2.35 -2.18
N HIS A 118 7.95 1.52 -1.16
CA HIS A 118 8.22 0.09 -1.28
C HIS A 118 7.23 -0.66 -0.38
N GLU A 119 7.01 -1.93 -0.69
CA GLU A 119 6.12 -2.78 0.11
C GLU A 119 6.67 -2.92 1.54
N GLY A 120 6.03 -2.25 2.51
CA GLY A 120 6.45 -2.29 3.91
C GLY A 120 5.95 -3.52 4.66
N LYS A 121 4.69 -3.91 4.43
CA LYS A 121 4.06 -5.10 5.02
C LYS A 121 2.85 -5.50 4.18
N SER A 122 2.75 -6.78 3.85
CA SER A 122 1.57 -7.38 3.23
C SER A 122 1.04 -8.51 4.09
N ARG A 123 -0.25 -8.44 4.43
CA ARG A 123 -0.96 -9.46 5.20
C ARG A 123 -2.34 -9.64 4.61
N THR A 124 -2.62 -10.85 4.17
CA THR A 124 -3.95 -11.26 3.72
C THR A 124 -4.59 -12.15 4.79
N VAL A 125 -5.86 -11.91 5.08
CA VAL A 125 -6.65 -12.72 6.00
C VAL A 125 -7.96 -13.05 5.30
N ILE A 126 -8.26 -14.33 5.17
CA ILE A 126 -9.52 -14.82 4.60
C ILE A 126 -10.34 -15.38 5.75
N ASN A 127 -11.58 -14.89 5.91
CA ASN A 127 -12.50 -15.40 6.92
C ASN A 127 -13.10 -16.74 6.48
N LYS A 128 -12.38 -17.83 6.74
CA LYS A 128 -12.81 -19.18 6.36
C LYS A 128 -13.97 -19.72 7.20
N ASP A 129 -14.11 -19.25 8.44
CA ASP A 129 -15.17 -19.72 9.34
C ASP A 129 -16.55 -19.23 8.88
N ALA A 130 -16.63 -18.07 8.23
CA ALA A 130 -17.86 -17.58 7.61
C ALA A 130 -18.31 -18.39 6.37
N LEU A 131 -17.46 -19.27 5.84
CA LEU A 131 -17.80 -20.17 4.72
C LEU A 131 -18.34 -21.53 5.20
N LYS A 132 -18.29 -21.81 6.51
CA LYS A 132 -18.92 -23.02 7.05
C LYS A 132 -20.42 -22.84 7.00
N GLU A 133 -21.14 -23.83 6.47
CA GLU A 133 -22.59 -23.87 6.56
C GLU A 133 -23.00 -23.81 8.03
N LYS A 134 -23.99 -22.97 8.33
CA LYS A 134 -24.55 -22.92 9.67
C LYS A 134 -25.19 -24.28 9.96
N PRO A 135 -25.05 -24.81 11.19
CA PRO A 135 -25.70 -26.05 11.57
C PRO A 135 -27.21 -25.95 11.32
N ASP A 136 -27.80 -27.02 10.78
CA ASP A 136 -29.24 -27.11 10.55
C ASP A 136 -29.97 -27.07 11.89
N LEU A 137 -30.77 -26.02 12.11
CA LEU A 137 -31.56 -25.80 13.34
C LEU A 137 -32.83 -26.69 13.39
N GLU A 138 -32.97 -27.66 12.47
CA GLU A 138 -34.17 -28.50 12.32
C GLU A 138 -34.13 -29.82 13.12
N GLU A 139 -33.07 -30.07 13.90
CA GLU A 139 -33.02 -31.24 14.80
C GLU A 139 -33.94 -31.03 16.01
N ASP A 140 -35.08 -31.74 16.02
CA ASP A 140 -36.11 -31.69 17.07
C ASP A 140 -35.70 -32.54 18.29
N ASN A 141 -34.77 -32.02 19.11
CA ASN A 141 -34.31 -32.61 20.36
C ASN A 141 -34.48 -31.62 21.53
N ASP A 142 -34.74 -32.13 22.74
CA ASP A 142 -34.98 -31.35 23.95
C ASP A 142 -33.84 -30.36 24.27
N GLU A 143 -32.60 -30.76 23.99
CA GLU A 143 -31.41 -29.90 24.18
C GLU A 143 -31.41 -28.66 23.27
N VAL A 144 -31.94 -28.77 22.04
CA VAL A 144 -32.02 -27.66 21.07
C VAL A 144 -33.08 -26.64 21.49
N HIS A 145 -34.20 -27.12 22.05
CA HIS A 145 -35.27 -26.26 22.57
C HIS A 145 -34.82 -25.48 23.81
N GLU A 146 -34.05 -26.10 24.70
CA GLU A 146 -33.50 -25.42 25.89
C GLU A 146 -32.48 -24.35 25.49
N GLU A 147 -31.56 -24.64 24.57
CA GLU A 147 -30.58 -23.67 24.06
C GLU A 147 -31.27 -22.49 23.34
N ALA A 148 -32.32 -22.76 22.55
CA ALA A 148 -33.11 -21.72 21.89
C ALA A 148 -33.85 -20.82 22.90
N ALA A 149 -34.38 -21.38 23.99
CA ALA A 149 -35.04 -20.63 25.04
C ALA A 149 -34.06 -19.72 25.81
N GLU A 150 -32.86 -20.23 26.13
CA GLU A 150 -31.81 -19.44 26.76
C GLU A 150 -31.30 -18.33 25.83
N ARG A 151 -31.13 -18.62 24.53
CA ARG A 151 -30.76 -17.63 23.52
C ARG A 151 -31.80 -16.53 23.42
N LEU A 152 -33.08 -16.88 23.35
CA LEU A 152 -34.19 -15.93 23.33
C LEU A 152 -34.20 -15.06 24.59
N LYS A 153 -34.04 -15.67 25.78
CA LYS A 153 -34.02 -14.93 27.05
C LYS A 153 -32.87 -13.93 27.09
N ASN A 154 -31.64 -14.37 26.81
CA ASN A 154 -30.46 -13.52 26.82
C ASN A 154 -30.53 -12.40 25.77
N PHE A 155 -31.04 -12.70 24.58
CA PHE A 155 -31.22 -11.72 23.50
C PHE A 155 -32.29 -10.68 23.85
N THR A 156 -33.42 -11.14 24.38
CA THR A 156 -34.54 -10.28 24.79
C THR A 156 -34.12 -9.35 25.92
N GLU A 157 -33.48 -9.86 26.98
CA GLU A 157 -33.00 -9.04 28.10
C GLU A 157 -32.04 -7.94 27.64
N LYS A 158 -31.23 -8.21 26.62
CA LYS A 158 -30.23 -7.26 26.11
C LYS A 158 -30.82 -6.21 25.17
N TYR A 159 -31.77 -6.60 24.31
CA TYR A 159 -32.26 -5.75 23.21
C TYR A 159 -33.75 -5.40 23.30
N GLU A 160 -34.40 -5.63 24.44
CA GLU A 160 -35.84 -5.42 24.63
C GLU A 160 -36.32 -4.04 24.15
N LYS A 161 -35.56 -3.00 24.49
CA LYS A 161 -35.91 -1.61 24.13
C LYS A 161 -35.84 -1.40 22.63
N GLU A 162 -34.81 -1.94 21.97
CA GLU A 162 -34.69 -1.81 20.52
C GLU A 162 -35.74 -2.63 19.77
N ILE A 163 -36.08 -3.83 20.27
CA ILE A 163 -37.14 -4.68 19.72
C ILE A 163 -38.50 -3.99 19.83
N LYS A 164 -38.85 -3.46 21.01
CA LYS A 164 -40.12 -2.73 21.20
C LYS A 164 -40.17 -1.46 20.36
N LYS A 165 -39.05 -0.72 20.24
CA LYS A 165 -38.96 0.44 19.36
C LYS A 165 -39.18 0.06 17.89
N PHE A 166 -38.64 -1.09 17.46
CA PHE A 166 -38.91 -1.61 16.12
C PHE A 166 -40.40 -1.95 15.92
N GLY A 167 -41.03 -2.63 16.89
CA GLY A 167 -42.45 -3.00 16.83
C GLY A 167 -43.42 -1.82 16.81
N LEU A 168 -42.98 -0.62 17.18
CA LEU A 168 -43.77 0.61 17.14
C LEU A 168 -43.72 1.35 15.78
N PHE A 169 -42.84 0.96 14.86
CA PHE A 169 -42.81 1.58 13.53
C PHE A 169 -43.97 1.10 12.66
N SER A 170 -44.77 2.04 12.16
CA SER A 170 -45.86 1.76 11.22
C SER A 170 -45.43 1.94 9.76
N ARG A 171 -44.43 2.79 9.48
CA ARG A 171 -43.96 3.09 8.12
C ARG A 171 -42.85 2.13 7.71
N PRO A 172 -42.96 1.44 6.55
CA PRO A 172 -41.94 0.49 6.10
C PRO A 172 -40.54 1.08 5.92
N LEU A 173 -40.44 2.37 5.53
CA LEU A 173 -39.16 3.04 5.34
C LEU A 173 -38.42 3.24 6.67
N ASP A 174 -39.15 3.61 7.72
CA ASP A 174 -38.59 3.84 9.06
C ASP A 174 -38.12 2.50 9.65
N SER A 175 -38.93 1.44 9.49
CA SER A 175 -38.54 0.07 9.86
C SER A 175 -37.28 -0.41 9.14
N LYS A 176 -37.15 -0.12 7.83
CA LYS A 176 -35.98 -0.51 7.04
C LYS A 176 -34.71 0.19 7.53
N ILE A 177 -34.74 1.51 7.67
CA ILE A 177 -33.58 2.30 8.15
C ILE A 177 -33.16 1.80 9.53
N TYR A 178 -34.14 1.54 10.41
CA TYR A 178 -33.86 1.05 11.75
C TYR A 178 -33.22 -0.34 11.78
N LEU A 179 -33.63 -1.26 10.90
CA LEU A 179 -32.99 -2.58 10.78
C LEU A 179 -31.61 -2.52 10.11
N GLU A 180 -31.36 -1.55 9.23
CA GLU A 180 -30.02 -1.28 8.67
C GLU A 180 -29.07 -0.74 9.74
N GLU A 181 -29.56 0.10 10.66
CA GLU A 181 -28.81 0.59 11.83
C GLU A 181 -28.62 -0.49 12.90
N HIS A 182 -29.58 -1.42 13.03
CA HIS A 182 -29.56 -2.51 14.00
C HIS A 182 -29.70 -3.91 13.35
N PRO A 183 -28.70 -4.39 12.57
CA PRO A 183 -28.80 -5.66 11.84
C PRO A 183 -28.99 -6.89 12.73
N PHE A 184 -28.57 -6.80 13.99
CA PHE A 184 -28.71 -7.90 14.96
C PHE A 184 -30.17 -8.18 15.36
N LEU A 185 -31.10 -7.26 15.07
CA LEU A 185 -32.55 -7.47 15.26
C LEU A 185 -33.17 -8.34 14.16
N VAL A 186 -32.44 -8.60 13.06
CA VAL A 186 -32.91 -9.45 11.98
C VAL A 186 -32.64 -10.92 12.33
N CYS A 187 -33.40 -11.44 13.28
CA CYS A 187 -33.32 -12.81 13.77
C CYS A 187 -34.68 -13.32 14.26
N ASP A 188 -34.83 -14.65 14.38
CA ASP A 188 -36.08 -15.28 14.80
C ASP A 188 -36.45 -14.93 16.24
N GLU A 189 -35.47 -14.66 17.11
CA GLU A 189 -35.71 -14.24 18.51
C GLU A 189 -36.48 -12.93 18.57
N THR A 190 -36.15 -11.98 17.69
CA THR A 190 -36.85 -10.69 17.61
C THR A 190 -38.30 -10.90 17.22
N ALA A 191 -38.57 -11.77 16.22
CA ALA A 191 -39.93 -12.10 15.82
C ALA A 191 -40.70 -12.80 16.96
N ASN A 192 -40.08 -13.77 17.63
CA ASN A 192 -40.69 -14.50 18.74
C ASN A 192 -41.03 -13.57 19.92
N HIS A 193 -40.13 -12.66 20.29
CA HIS A 193 -40.40 -11.70 21.35
C HIS A 193 -41.52 -10.73 21.00
N LEU A 194 -41.60 -10.25 19.75
CA LEU A 194 -42.70 -9.39 19.31
C LEU A 194 -44.06 -10.10 19.37
N VAL A 195 -44.11 -11.39 19.04
CA VAL A 195 -45.34 -12.20 19.17
C VAL A 195 -45.77 -12.32 20.63
N LEU A 196 -44.83 -12.64 21.54
CA LEU A 196 -45.11 -12.69 22.98
C LEU A 196 -45.59 -11.33 23.50
N TRP A 197 -44.95 -10.24 23.07
CA TRP A 197 -45.34 -8.90 23.46
C TRP A 197 -46.75 -8.53 22.96
N CYS A 198 -47.12 -8.93 21.74
CA CYS A 198 -48.50 -8.78 21.24
C CYS A 198 -49.52 -9.54 22.09
N LEU A 199 -49.18 -10.73 22.59
CA LEU A 199 -50.04 -11.50 23.49
C LEU A 199 -50.19 -10.82 24.86
N ASP A 200 -49.08 -10.31 25.42
CA ASP A 200 -49.11 -9.59 26.70
C ASP A 200 -49.98 -8.33 26.60
N LEU A 201 -49.82 -7.53 25.54
CA LEU A 201 -50.66 -6.34 25.29
C LEU A 201 -52.14 -6.71 25.17
N ALA A 202 -52.47 -7.83 24.52
CA ALA A 202 -53.85 -8.28 24.41
C ALA A 202 -54.43 -8.76 25.76
N MET A 203 -53.61 -9.32 26.65
CA MET A 203 -54.04 -9.70 28.01
C MET A 203 -54.20 -8.48 28.92
N GLU A 204 -53.38 -7.44 28.76
CA GLU A 204 -53.48 -6.18 29.53
C GLU A 204 -54.77 -5.39 29.25
N GLU A 205 -55.40 -5.61 28.08
CA GLU A 205 -56.67 -4.99 27.70
C GLU A 205 -57.92 -5.73 28.22
N ILE A 206 -57.76 -6.90 28.86
CA ILE A 206 -58.84 -7.72 29.45
C ILE A 206 -58.99 -7.44 30.95
#